data_AF-A0A239TSW6-F1
#
_entry.id   AF-A0A239TSW6-F1
#
_cell.length_a   1.000
_cell.length_b   1.000
_cell.length_c   1.000
_cell.angle_alpha   90.00
_cell.angle_beta   90.00
_cell.angle_gamma   90.00
#
_symmetry.space_group_name_H-M   'P 1'
#
loop_
_entity.id
_entity.type
_entity.pdbx_description
1 polymer ?
#
loop_
_entity_poly.entity_id
_entity_poly.type
_entity_poly.pdbx_seq_one_letter_code
_entity_poly.pdbx_strand_id
1 'polypeptide(L)'
;MTETFQDQIKMALYDLSDEVKMQLSELNQSTENITRGPDHKLFERGILLGYLQGQRQMIHGIEELLEQSVSDEVFKNELADVQSQLEKDFASENQTHNDLKAQTIVTPEKIYQSALALSHTYEIQGKLYIVQSIGAKIKEISLNED
;
A
#
# COMPACT_ATOMS: atom_id res chain seq x y z
N MET A 1 13.71 10.16 28.79
CA MET A 1 12.29 10.45 28.52
C MET A 1 11.75 9.25 27.77
N THR A 2 10.67 8.65 28.25
CA THR A 2 10.01 7.54 27.55
C THR A 2 9.30 8.11 26.32
N GLU A 3 9.53 7.53 25.15
CA GLU A 3 8.80 7.93 23.94
C GLU A 3 7.32 7.58 24.10
N THR A 4 6.44 8.53 23.75
CA THR A 4 5.00 8.28 23.81
C THR A 4 4.59 7.30 22.70
N PHE A 5 3.44 6.64 22.84
CA PHE A 5 2.87 5.79 21.78
C PHE A 5 2.87 6.51 20.43
N GLN A 6 2.39 7.76 20.39
CA GLN A 6 2.32 8.56 19.17
C GLN A 6 3.69 8.85 18.57
N ASP A 7 4.72 9.11 19.38
CA ASP A 7 6.08 9.33 18.89
C ASP A 7 6.63 8.08 18.20
N GLN A 8 6.40 6.91 18.79
CA GLN A 8 6.85 5.63 18.22
C GLN A 8 6.14 5.30 16.90
N ILE A 9 4.84 5.60 16.79
CA ILE A 9 4.11 5.44 15.52
C ILE A 9 4.62 6.43 14.47
N LYS A 10 4.88 7.70 14.83
CA LYS A 10 5.45 8.69 13.89
C LYS A 10 6.82 8.28 13.38
N MET A 11 7.70 7.77 14.23
CA MET A 11 9.00 7.25 13.80
C MET A 11 8.84 6.10 12.82
N ALA A 12 7.95 5.14 13.10
CA ALA A 12 7.68 4.05 12.16
C ALA A 12 7.13 4.54 10.82
N LEU A 13 6.28 5.56 10.81
CA LEU A 13 5.78 6.19 9.58
C LEU A 13 6.89 6.89 8.80
N TYR A 14 7.83 7.55 9.46
CA TYR A 14 8.99 8.17 8.81
C TYR A 14 9.92 7.13 8.18
N ASP A 15 10.23 6.04 8.88
CA ASP A 15 11.04 4.95 8.34
C ASP A 15 10.39 4.35 7.09
N LEU A 16 9.08 4.08 7.14
CA LEU A 16 8.32 3.59 5.99
C LEU A 16 8.29 4.61 4.85
N SER A 17 8.15 5.91 5.15
CA SER A 17 8.16 6.99 4.17
C SER A 17 9.50 7.08 3.43
N ASP A 18 10.60 6.95 4.16
CA ASP A 18 11.95 7.01 3.58
C ASP A 18 12.25 5.78 2.72
N GLU A 19 11.82 4.59 3.13
CA GLU A 19 11.88 3.38 2.30
C GLU A 19 11.13 3.55 0.98
N VAL A 20 9.89 4.05 1.02
CA VAL A 20 9.08 4.31 -0.18
C VAL A 20 9.75 5.34 -1.10
N LYS A 21 10.31 6.43 -0.53
CA LYS A 21 11.05 7.43 -1.31
C LYS A 21 12.27 6.83 -2.00
N MET A 22 13.02 5.98 -1.29
CA MET A 22 14.18 5.29 -1.85
C MET A 22 13.76 4.40 -3.03
N GLN A 23 12.76 3.54 -2.84
CA GLN A 23 12.26 2.63 -3.88
C GLN A 23 11.72 3.38 -5.11
N LEU A 24 11.00 4.49 -4.90
CA LEU A 24 10.54 5.35 -6.00
C LEU A 24 11.72 6.02 -6.74
N SER A 25 12.78 6.41 -6.03
CA SER A 25 13.98 6.97 -6.62
C SER A 25 14.70 5.95 -7.51
N GLU A 26 14.90 4.73 -7.02
CA GLU A 26 15.49 3.63 -7.79
C GLU A 26 14.67 3.32 -9.05
N LEU A 27 13.35 3.25 -8.90
CA LEU A 27 12.44 3.01 -10.01
C LEU A 27 12.51 4.11 -11.07
N ASN A 28 12.71 5.37 -10.67
CA ASN A 28 12.90 6.48 -11.59
C ASN A 28 14.28 6.48 -12.27
N GLN A 29 15.34 6.02 -11.59
CA GLN A 29 16.67 5.90 -12.20
C GLN A 29 16.71 4.80 -13.29
N SER A 30 15.88 3.77 -13.16
CA SER A 30 15.80 2.67 -14.15
C SER A 30 15.05 3.00 -15.45
N THR A 31 14.50 4.22 -15.58
CA THR A 31 13.52 4.60 -16.63
C THR A 31 14.06 4.49 -18.07
N GLU A 32 15.33 4.80 -18.30
CA GLU A 32 15.93 4.83 -19.66
C GLU A 32 16.07 3.42 -20.28
N ASN A 33 16.30 2.40 -19.45
CA ASN A 33 16.40 0.99 -19.87
C ASN A 33 15.03 0.31 -20.05
N ILE A 34 14.00 0.82 -19.38
CA ILE A 34 12.65 0.24 -19.39
C ILE A 34 11.85 0.78 -20.59
N THR A 35 11.94 2.08 -20.89
CA THR A 35 11.23 2.70 -22.02
C THR A 35 11.74 2.30 -23.40
N ARG A 36 12.97 1.78 -23.48
CA ARG A 36 13.56 1.21 -24.71
C ARG A 36 13.63 -0.32 -24.68
N GLY A 37 13.17 -0.92 -23.58
CA GLY A 37 13.17 -2.36 -23.37
C GLY A 37 11.88 -3.02 -23.87
N PRO A 38 11.76 -4.35 -23.71
CA PRO A 38 10.54 -5.08 -24.06
C PRO A 38 9.35 -4.68 -23.18
N ASP A 39 8.14 -4.68 -23.77
CA ASP A 39 6.90 -4.18 -23.16
C ASP A 39 6.57 -4.74 -21.77
N HIS A 40 6.97 -5.98 -21.47
CA HIS A 40 6.75 -6.56 -20.14
C HIS A 40 7.45 -5.79 -19.01
N LYS A 41 8.59 -5.12 -19.29
CA LYS A 41 9.27 -4.28 -18.30
C LYS A 41 8.47 -3.02 -17.97
N LEU A 42 7.74 -2.47 -18.94
CA LEU A 42 6.82 -1.35 -18.71
C LEU A 42 5.66 -1.77 -17.81
N PHE A 43 5.16 -2.99 -18.01
CA PHE A 43 4.09 -3.58 -17.20
C PHE A 43 4.54 -3.86 -15.76
N GLU A 44 5.71 -4.49 -15.57
CA GLU A 44 6.33 -4.72 -14.26
C GLU A 44 6.54 -3.38 -13.51
N ARG A 45 7.04 -2.36 -14.21
CA ARG A 45 7.19 -1.01 -13.64
C ARG A 45 5.86 -0.40 -13.23
N GLY A 46 4.81 -0.56 -14.04
CA GLY A 46 3.47 -0.07 -13.73
C GLY A 46 2.89 -0.69 -12.47
N ILE A 47 3.04 -2.02 -12.31
CA ILE A 47 2.65 -2.75 -11.10
C ILE A 47 3.40 -2.21 -9.88
N LEU A 48 4.73 -2.11 -9.97
CA LEU A 48 5.54 -1.64 -8.84
C LEU A 48 5.19 -0.19 -8.46
N LEU A 49 4.99 0.69 -9.45
CA LEU A 49 4.51 2.05 -9.20
C LEU A 49 3.17 2.06 -8.47
N GLY A 50 2.20 1.24 -8.89
CA GLY A 50 0.90 1.12 -8.22
C GLY A 50 1.04 0.72 -6.76
N TYR A 51 1.87 -0.29 -6.49
CA TYR A 51 2.15 -0.75 -5.12
C TYR A 51 2.79 0.35 -4.25
N LEU A 52 3.88 0.98 -4.72
CA LEU A 52 4.57 2.06 -3.99
C LEU A 52 3.68 3.28 -3.78
N GLN A 53 2.83 3.61 -4.76
CA GLN A 53 1.88 4.69 -4.63
C GLN A 53 0.80 4.39 -3.60
N GLY A 54 0.32 3.14 -3.54
CA GLY A 54 -0.57 2.67 -2.49
C GLY A 54 0.05 2.79 -1.09
N GLN A 55 1.31 2.37 -0.94
CA GLN A 55 2.06 2.55 0.31
C GLN A 55 2.13 4.03 0.71
N ARG A 56 2.58 4.91 -0.20
CA ARG A 56 2.68 6.36 0.06
C ARG A 56 1.35 6.98 0.48
N GLN A 57 0.27 6.67 -0.23
CA GLN A 57 -1.07 7.17 0.10
C GLN A 57 -1.50 6.73 1.49
N MET A 58 -1.23 5.47 1.86
CA MET A 58 -1.62 4.97 3.16
C MET A 58 -0.76 5.55 4.29
N ILE A 59 0.53 5.78 4.07
CA ILE A 59 1.38 6.48 5.05
C ILE A 59 0.76 7.83 5.38
N HIS A 60 0.44 8.65 4.36
CA HIS A 60 -0.22 9.93 4.56
C HIS A 60 -1.59 9.81 5.24
N GLY A 61 -2.39 8.80 4.84
CA GLY A 61 -3.68 8.55 5.46
C GLY A 61 -3.57 8.20 6.95
N ILE A 62 -2.55 7.43 7.36
CA ILE A 62 -2.31 7.11 8.77
C ILE A 62 -1.73 8.32 9.52
N GLU A 63 -0.86 9.12 8.89
CA GLU A 63 -0.38 10.39 9.47
C GLU A 63 -1.56 11.32 9.81
N GLU A 64 -2.47 11.53 8.86
CA GLU A 64 -3.67 12.35 9.07
C GLU A 64 -4.58 11.76 10.14
N LEU A 65 -4.78 10.44 10.14
CA LEU A 65 -5.59 9.74 11.13
C LEU A 65 -4.99 9.92 12.53
N LEU A 66 -3.67 9.72 12.68
CA LEU A 66 -2.95 9.92 13.95
C LEU A 66 -3.04 11.35 14.47
N GLU A 67 -3.01 12.35 13.60
CA GLU A 67 -3.15 13.77 13.97
C GLU A 67 -4.59 14.13 14.39
N GLN A 68 -5.59 13.44 13.84
CA GLN A 68 -7.01 13.72 14.09
C GLN A 68 -7.58 12.91 15.27
N SER A 69 -7.01 11.74 15.58
CA SER A 69 -7.50 10.89 16.67
C SER A 69 -7.33 11.57 18.02
N VAL A 70 -8.40 11.57 18.82
CA VAL A 70 -8.43 12.23 20.15
C VAL A 70 -7.69 11.41 21.22
N SER A 71 -7.45 10.12 20.98
CA SER A 71 -6.68 9.24 21.86
C SER A 71 -6.08 8.05 21.11
N ASP A 72 -5.10 7.39 21.73
CA ASP A 72 -4.43 6.21 21.17
C ASP A 72 -5.41 5.04 20.93
N GLU A 73 -6.43 4.88 21.76
CA GLU A 73 -7.48 3.86 21.57
C GLU A 73 -8.40 4.18 20.40
N VAL A 74 -8.72 5.46 20.17
CA VAL A 74 -9.50 5.88 19.00
C VAL A 74 -8.70 5.59 17.72
N PHE A 75 -7.43 5.97 17.70
CA PHE A 75 -6.51 5.67 16.59
C PHE A 75 -6.46 4.17 16.25
N LYS A 76 -6.28 3.31 17.27
CA LYS A 76 -6.23 1.85 17.07
C LYS A 76 -7.51 1.30 16.43
N ASN A 77 -8.68 1.79 16.86
CA ASN A 77 -9.96 1.36 16.32
C ASN A 77 -10.17 1.84 14.87
N GLU A 78 -9.89 3.12 14.61
CA GLU A 78 -9.99 3.71 13.27
C GLU A 78 -9.03 3.01 12.29
N LEU A 79 -7.81 2.67 12.72
CA LEU A 79 -6.87 1.90 11.90
C LEU A 79 -7.39 0.48 11.61
N ALA A 80 -8.03 -0.18 12.57
CA ALA A 80 -8.62 -1.51 12.38
C ALA A 80 -9.82 -1.48 11.42
N ASP A 81 -10.62 -0.41 11.44
CA ASP A 81 -11.70 -0.19 10.48
C ASP A 81 -11.14 0.02 9.06
N VAL A 82 -10.09 0.83 8.92
CA VAL A 82 -9.37 1.01 7.65
C VAL A 82 -8.84 -0.33 7.14
N GLN A 83 -8.20 -1.14 8.00
CA GLN A 83 -7.72 -2.47 7.63
C GLN A 83 -8.85 -3.35 7.10
N SER A 84 -9.96 -3.41 7.84
CA SER A 84 -11.12 -4.24 7.49
C SER A 84 -11.76 -3.81 6.17
N GLN A 85 -11.77 -2.51 5.87
CA GLN A 85 -12.27 -2.01 4.59
C GLN A 85 -11.34 -2.37 3.45
N LEU A 86 -10.03 -2.16 3.60
CA LEU A 86 -9.04 -2.51 2.59
C LEU A 86 -9.02 -4.00 2.27
N GLU A 87 -9.22 -4.87 3.26
CA GLU A 87 -9.32 -6.32 3.04
C GLU A 87 -10.55 -6.70 2.20
N LYS A 88 -11.68 -6.01 2.40
CA LYS A 88 -12.89 -6.20 1.56
C LYS A 88 -12.65 -5.71 0.14
N ASP A 89 -12.08 -4.52 -0.01
CA ASP A 89 -11.77 -3.93 -1.32
C ASP A 89 -10.79 -4.80 -2.10
N PHE A 90 -9.77 -5.33 -1.40
CA PHE A 90 -8.81 -6.27 -1.97
C PHE A 90 -9.48 -7.55 -2.45
N ALA A 91 -10.39 -8.12 -1.66
CA ALA A 91 -11.12 -9.32 -2.05
C ALA A 91 -11.99 -9.08 -3.29
N SER A 92 -12.71 -7.94 -3.37
CA SER A 92 -13.56 -7.62 -4.52
C SER A 92 -12.75 -7.35 -5.80
N GLU A 93 -11.63 -6.64 -5.69
CA GLU A 93 -10.76 -6.35 -6.84
C GLU A 93 -10.08 -7.63 -7.35
N ASN A 94 -9.61 -8.50 -6.46
CA ASN A 94 -9.08 -9.81 -6.87
C ASN A 94 -10.12 -10.67 -7.59
N GLN A 95 -11.37 -10.64 -7.13
CA GLN A 95 -12.45 -11.35 -7.80
C GLN A 95 -12.65 -10.81 -9.21
N THR A 96 -12.72 -9.48 -9.37
CA THR A 96 -12.82 -8.82 -10.68
C THR A 96 -11.66 -9.20 -11.60
N HIS A 97 -10.41 -9.21 -11.08
CA HIS A 97 -9.25 -9.64 -11.85
C HIS A 97 -9.35 -11.09 -12.33
N ASN A 98 -9.78 -12.00 -11.44
CA ASN A 98 -9.96 -13.42 -11.77
C ASN A 98 -11.06 -13.63 -12.81
N ASP A 99 -12.17 -12.91 -12.70
CA ASP A 99 -13.29 -12.96 -13.64
C ASP A 99 -12.90 -12.46 -15.03
N LEU A 100 -12.05 -11.42 -15.12
CA LEU A 100 -11.50 -10.93 -16.38
C LEU A 100 -10.52 -11.95 -17.01
N LYS A 101 -9.68 -12.59 -16.19
CA LYS A 101 -8.71 -13.60 -16.62
C LYS A 101 -9.36 -14.90 -17.11
N ALA A 102 -10.51 -15.27 -16.55
CA ALA A 102 -11.21 -16.51 -16.90
C ALA A 102 -11.89 -16.48 -18.29
N GLN A 103 -11.92 -15.33 -18.96
CA GLN A 103 -12.60 -15.18 -20.25
C GLN A 103 -11.76 -15.68 -21.42
N THR A 104 -12.38 -16.48 -22.31
CA THR A 104 -11.70 -17.17 -23.42
C THR A 104 -11.36 -16.28 -24.62
N ILE A 105 -12.00 -15.11 -24.75
CA ILE A 105 -11.79 -14.18 -25.87
C ILE A 105 -10.97 -12.99 -25.37
N VAL A 106 -9.74 -12.89 -25.86
CA VAL A 106 -8.81 -11.80 -25.58
C VAL A 106 -8.99 -10.70 -26.64
N THR A 107 -9.49 -9.53 -26.21
CA THR A 107 -9.54 -8.31 -27.03
C THR A 107 -8.58 -7.28 -26.45
N PRO A 108 -8.08 -6.31 -27.24
CA PRO A 108 -7.23 -5.22 -26.72
C PRO A 108 -7.85 -4.47 -25.54
N GLU A 109 -9.17 -4.23 -25.61
CA GLU A 109 -9.93 -3.60 -24.52
C GLU A 109 -9.89 -4.41 -23.22
N LYS A 110 -10.04 -5.74 -23.31
CA LYS A 110 -9.98 -6.62 -22.14
C LYS A 110 -8.57 -6.73 -21.56
N ILE A 111 -7.53 -6.73 -22.42
CA ILE A 111 -6.14 -6.67 -21.96
C ILE A 111 -5.94 -5.40 -21.12
N TYR A 112 -6.42 -4.27 -21.62
CA TYR A 112 -6.34 -2.99 -20.91
C TYR A 112 -7.12 -3.01 -19.57
N GLN A 113 -8.37 -3.50 -19.57
CA GLN A 113 -9.15 -3.62 -18.33
C GLN A 113 -8.50 -4.56 -17.31
N SER A 114 -7.92 -5.67 -17.76
CA SER A 114 -7.21 -6.61 -16.89
C SER A 114 -5.94 -5.99 -16.29
N ALA A 115 -5.22 -5.19 -17.08
CA ALA A 115 -4.06 -4.44 -16.63
C ALA A 115 -4.41 -3.37 -15.59
N LEU A 116 -5.52 -2.64 -15.80
CA LEU A 116 -6.04 -1.68 -14.83
C LEU A 116 -6.45 -2.36 -13.52
N ALA A 117 -7.26 -3.42 -13.58
CA ALA A 117 -7.69 -4.16 -12.39
C ALA A 117 -6.49 -4.71 -11.60
N LEU A 118 -5.46 -5.19 -12.29
CA LEU A 118 -4.22 -5.63 -11.66
C LEU A 118 -3.49 -4.47 -10.98
N SER A 119 -3.39 -3.31 -11.64
CA SER A 119 -2.79 -2.11 -11.06
C SER A 119 -3.50 -1.68 -9.77
N HIS A 120 -4.85 -1.66 -9.77
CA HIS A 120 -5.64 -1.35 -8.58
C HIS A 120 -5.43 -2.37 -7.46
N THR A 121 -5.37 -3.66 -7.82
CA THR A 121 -5.09 -4.73 -6.87
C THR A 121 -3.75 -4.51 -6.15
N TYR A 122 -2.69 -4.17 -6.88
CA TYR A 122 -1.38 -3.90 -6.29
C TYR A 122 -1.34 -2.60 -5.49
N GLU A 123 -2.09 -1.57 -5.89
CA GLU A 123 -2.25 -0.36 -5.08
C GLU A 123 -2.88 -0.68 -3.72
N ILE A 124 -3.95 -1.49 -3.68
CA ILE A 124 -4.57 -1.92 -2.42
C ILE A 124 -3.61 -2.77 -1.59
N GLN A 125 -2.83 -3.65 -2.23
CA GLN A 125 -1.78 -4.41 -1.51
C GLN A 125 -0.75 -3.49 -0.85
N GLY A 126 -0.34 -2.42 -1.53
CA GLY A 126 0.55 -1.42 -0.97
C GLY A 126 -0.03 -0.74 0.27
N LYS A 127 -1.32 -0.38 0.23
CA LYS A 127 -2.04 0.17 1.38
C LYS A 127 -2.10 -0.82 2.54
N LEU A 128 -2.50 -2.07 2.27
CA LEU A 128 -2.57 -3.14 3.28
C LEU A 128 -1.22 -3.37 3.96
N TYR A 129 -0.11 -3.39 3.20
CA TYR A 129 1.22 -3.56 3.77
C TYR A 129 1.54 -2.52 4.84
N ILE A 130 1.22 -1.25 4.59
CA ILE A 130 1.47 -0.15 5.54
C ILE A 130 0.59 -0.31 6.79
N VAL A 131 -0.71 -0.55 6.61
CA VAL A 131 -1.62 -0.76 7.75
C VAL A 131 -1.18 -1.95 8.61
N GLN A 132 -0.77 -3.04 7.99
CA GLN A 132 -0.26 -4.22 8.70
C GLN A 132 1.05 -3.94 9.43
N SER A 133 1.95 -3.16 8.82
CA SER A 133 3.23 -2.77 9.43
C SER A 133 3.02 -1.91 10.67
N ILE A 134 2.13 -0.92 10.60
CA ILE A 134 1.75 -0.10 11.76
C ILE A 134 0.99 -0.93 12.80
N GLY A 135 0.07 -1.79 12.38
CA GLY A 135 -0.63 -2.71 13.29
C GLY A 135 0.33 -3.65 14.04
N ALA A 136 1.40 -4.11 13.39
CA ALA A 136 2.47 -4.87 14.04
C ALA A 136 3.25 -4.01 15.04
N LYS A 137 3.56 -2.76 14.68
CA LYS A 137 4.24 -1.81 15.59
C LYS A 137 3.42 -1.54 16.85
N ILE A 138 2.10 -1.34 16.70
CA ILE A 138 1.19 -1.15 17.84
C ILE A 138 1.27 -2.35 18.81
N LYS A 139 1.25 -3.57 18.29
CA LYS A 139 1.36 -4.79 19.11
C LYS A 139 2.70 -4.87 19.83
N GLU A 140 3.79 -4.48 19.17
CA GLU A 140 5.12 -4.41 19.78
C GLU A 140 5.16 -3.42 20.95
N ILE A 141 4.58 -2.24 20.78
CA ILE A 141 4.52 -1.21 21.84
C ILE A 141 3.76 -1.76 23.05
N SER A 142 2.58 -2.36 22.84
CA SER A 142 1.77 -2.92 23.92
C SER A 142 2.46 -4.04 24.70
N LEU A 143 3.35 -4.81 24.07
CA LEU A 143 4.12 -5.87 24.73
C LEU A 143 5.27 -5.34 25.59
N ASN A 144 5.74 -4.12 25.33
CA ASN A 144 6.85 -3.49 26.06
C ASN A 144 6.39 -2.65 27.27
N GLU A 145 5.07 -2.49 27.44
CA GLU A 145 4.45 -1.73 28.55
C GLU A 145 4.00 -2.63 29.73
N ASP A 146 4.03 -3.96 29.57
CA ASP A 146 3.77 -4.99 30.60
C ASP A 146 5.06 -5.42 31.33
#